data_AF-A0AB73BF07-F1
#
_entry.id   AF-A0AB73BF07-F1
#
_cell.length_a   1.000
_cell.length_b   1.000
_cell.length_c   1.000
_cell.angle_alpha   90.00
_cell.angle_beta   90.00
_cell.angle_gamma   90.00
#
_symmetry.space_group_name_H-M   'P 1'
#
loop_
_entity.id
_entity.type
_entity.pdbx_description
1 polymer ?
#
loop_
_entity_poly.entity_id
_entity_poly.type
_entity_poly.pdbx_seq_one_letter_code
_entity_poly.pdbx_strand_id
1 'polypeptide(L)'
;MPDGTPIKAGTTFIKTWRIKNSGNITWEDRYLQRVTLNSIGLCQSVQKVRINKTVPSASVDISVKFHAPKHPGSCRIDWKMVDEKGKLLFPNLQGLYMIVQIIK
;
A
#
# COMPACT_ATOMS: atom_id res chain seq x y z
N MET A 1 9.17 -1.60 7.21
CA MET A 1 9.67 -0.22 7.35
C MET A 1 8.75 0.56 8.28
N PRO A 2 9.28 1.21 9.32
CA PRO A 2 8.52 2.12 10.18
C PRO A 2 8.02 3.36 9.45
N ASP A 3 7.02 4.01 10.04
CA ASP A 3 6.51 5.29 9.57
C ASP A 3 7.54 6.40 9.77
N GLY A 4 7.65 7.31 8.81
CA GLY A 4 8.60 8.42 8.85
C GLY A 4 10.04 8.03 8.52
N THR A 5 10.29 6.79 8.07
CA THR A 5 11.63 6.33 7.64
C THR A 5 12.23 7.33 6.65
N PRO A 6 13.48 7.80 6.85
CA PRO A 6 14.15 8.68 5.90
C PRO A 6 14.55 7.93 4.63
N ILE A 7 14.24 8.49 3.47
CA ILE A 7 14.53 7.94 2.15
C ILE A 7 15.18 9.02 1.29
N LYS A 8 16.33 8.72 0.68
CA LYS A 8 16.99 9.64 -0.24
C LYS A 8 16.12 9.90 -1.47
N ALA A 9 16.10 11.15 -1.94
CA ALA A 9 15.38 11.55 -3.14
C ALA A 9 15.73 10.66 -4.35
N GLY A 10 14.73 10.34 -5.18
CA GLY A 10 14.88 9.46 -6.35
C GLY A 10 15.15 7.97 -6.04
N THR A 11 15.21 7.58 -4.76
CA THR A 11 15.44 6.18 -4.38
C THR A 11 14.21 5.33 -4.65
N THR A 12 14.47 4.11 -5.10
CA THR A 12 13.45 3.06 -5.19
C THR A 12 13.50 2.18 -3.96
N PHE A 13 12.35 1.92 -3.35
CA PHE A 13 12.25 1.10 -2.13
C PHE A 13 10.97 0.25 -2.13
N ILE A 14 10.89 -0.72 -1.21
CA ILE A 14 9.73 -1.62 -1.07
C ILE A 14 9.15 -1.48 0.33
N LYS A 15 7.84 -1.21 0.42
CA LYS A 15 7.08 -1.36 1.67
C LYS A 15 6.32 -2.67 1.61
N THR A 16 6.50 -3.47 2.66
CA THR A 16 5.74 -4.69 2.90
C THR A 16 4.87 -4.49 4.12
N TRP A 17 3.59 -4.86 4.02
CA TRP A 17 2.67 -4.98 5.14
C TRP A 17 2.29 -6.45 5.32
N ARG A 18 2.27 -6.90 6.57
CA ARG A 18 1.69 -8.19 6.94
C ARG A 18 0.29 -7.96 7.50
N ILE A 19 -0.73 -8.50 6.83
CA ILE A 19 -2.12 -8.39 7.27
C ILE A 19 -2.73 -9.78 7.48
N LYS A 20 -3.74 -9.87 8.35
CA LYS A 20 -4.47 -11.11 8.64
C LYS A 20 -5.87 -11.06 8.04
N ASN A 21 -6.31 -12.15 7.44
CA ASN A 21 -7.73 -12.33 7.13
C ASN A 21 -8.48 -12.63 8.43
N SER A 22 -9.06 -11.59 9.04
CA SER A 22 -9.88 -11.69 10.25
C SER A 22 -11.36 -12.02 9.98
N GLY A 23 -11.73 -12.22 8.72
CA GLY A 23 -13.08 -12.62 8.33
C GLY A 23 -13.27 -14.14 8.34
N ASN A 24 -14.44 -14.58 7.89
CA ASN A 24 -14.83 -15.98 7.78
C ASN A 24 -14.79 -16.51 6.33
N ILE A 25 -14.54 -15.66 5.34
CA ILE A 25 -14.48 -16.00 3.92
C ILE A 25 -13.04 -15.92 3.43
N THR A 26 -12.61 -16.92 2.65
CA THR A 26 -11.32 -16.90 1.96
C THR A 26 -11.21 -15.67 1.06
N TRP A 27 -10.11 -14.95 1.17
CA TRP A 27 -9.77 -13.89 0.22
C TRP A 27 -9.29 -14.51 -1.07
N GLU A 28 -10.08 -14.37 -2.13
CA GLU A 28 -9.72 -14.65 -3.52
C GLU A 28 -10.09 -13.43 -4.37
N ASP A 29 -9.31 -13.19 -5.44
CA ASP A 29 -9.46 -12.06 -6.36
C ASP A 29 -9.60 -10.70 -5.66
N ARG A 30 -8.74 -10.55 -4.65
CA ARG A 30 -8.58 -9.34 -3.85
C ARG A 30 -7.36 -8.57 -4.29
N TYR A 31 -7.45 -7.25 -4.19
CA TYR A 31 -6.38 -6.35 -4.57
C TYR A 31 -6.24 -5.22 -3.57
N LEU A 32 -5.01 -4.76 -3.37
CA LEU A 32 -4.71 -3.51 -2.69
C LEU A 32 -4.67 -2.39 -3.74
N GLN A 33 -5.63 -1.48 -3.71
CA GLN A 33 -5.75 -0.37 -4.65
C GLN A 33 -5.41 0.94 -3.97
N ARG A 34 -4.54 1.72 -4.63
CA ARG A 34 -4.13 3.04 -4.18
C ARG A 34 -5.33 4.00 -4.25
N VAL A 35 -5.54 4.77 -3.19
CA VAL A 35 -6.61 5.79 -3.15
C VAL A 35 -6.06 7.21 -3.25
N THR A 36 -4.82 7.44 -2.81
CA THR A 36 -4.13 8.72 -3.02
C THR A 36 -3.85 8.92 -4.51
N LEU A 37 -4.21 10.07 -5.08
CA LEU A 37 -3.95 10.34 -6.50
C LEU A 37 -2.44 10.46 -6.81
N ASN A 38 -2.06 10.22 -8.06
CA ASN A 38 -0.70 10.48 -8.54
C ASN A 38 -0.40 11.98 -8.49
N SER A 39 0.79 12.32 -7.98
CA SER A 39 1.30 13.69 -7.93
C SER A 39 2.82 13.68 -8.01
N ILE A 40 3.42 14.66 -8.70
CA ILE A 40 4.87 14.78 -8.92
C ILE A 40 5.62 14.92 -7.57
N GLY A 41 4.99 15.51 -6.55
CA GLY A 41 5.58 15.68 -5.22
C GLY A 41 5.45 14.47 -4.29
N LEU A 42 4.80 13.39 -4.73
CA LEU A 42 4.60 12.18 -3.93
C LEU A 42 5.38 10.99 -4.51
N CYS A 43 5.57 9.96 -3.69
CA CYS A 43 6.14 8.71 -4.16
C CYS A 43 5.23 8.07 -5.21
N GLN A 44 5.85 7.55 -6.26
CA GLN A 44 5.15 6.81 -7.30
C GLN A 44 5.06 5.34 -6.93
N SER A 45 3.96 4.69 -7.26
CA SER A 45 3.76 3.25 -7.12
C SER A 45 2.80 2.78 -8.21
N VAL A 46 2.68 1.46 -8.36
CA VAL A 46 1.57 0.89 -9.11
C VAL A 46 0.22 1.24 -8.47
N GLN A 47 -0.83 1.31 -9.30
CA GLN A 47 -2.18 1.69 -8.86
C GLN A 47 -2.89 0.56 -8.10
N LYS A 48 -2.59 -0.70 -8.44
CA LYS A 48 -3.27 -1.89 -7.92
C LYS A 48 -2.29 -3.05 -7.80
N VAL A 49 -2.31 -3.79 -6.68
CA VAL A 49 -1.49 -4.98 -6.45
C VAL A 49 -2.38 -6.14 -6.03
N ARG A 50 -2.15 -7.32 -6.61
CA ARG A 50 -2.90 -8.54 -6.26
C ARG A 50 -2.52 -9.00 -4.86
N ILE A 51 -3.52 -9.41 -4.09
CA ILE A 51 -3.34 -10.04 -2.79
C ILE A 51 -3.45 -11.55 -3.01
N ASN A 52 -2.47 -12.30 -2.53
CA ASN A 52 -2.48 -13.75 -2.65
C ASN A 52 -3.66 -14.36 -1.91
N LYS A 53 -4.13 -15.51 -2.39
CA LYS A 53 -5.23 -16.26 -1.75
C LYS A 53 -4.93 -16.44 -0.26
N THR A 54 -5.85 -15.98 0.59
CA THR A 54 -5.65 -15.98 2.04
C THR A 54 -6.89 -16.51 2.74
N VAL A 55 -6.79 -17.72 3.30
CA VAL A 55 -7.89 -18.36 4.06
C VAL A 55 -8.17 -17.62 5.38
N PRO A 56 -9.34 -17.81 6.00
CA PRO A 56 -9.65 -17.25 7.31
C PRO A 56 -8.54 -17.51 8.33
N SER A 57 -8.25 -16.52 9.16
CA SER A 57 -7.16 -16.49 10.15
C SER A 57 -5.72 -16.55 9.61
N ALA A 58 -5.49 -16.79 8.33
CA ALA A 58 -4.15 -16.73 7.74
C ALA A 58 -3.66 -15.28 7.60
N SER A 59 -2.34 -15.11 7.54
CA SER A 59 -1.69 -13.83 7.23
C SER A 59 -1.09 -13.83 5.84
N VAL A 60 -1.00 -12.65 5.23
CA VAL A 60 -0.40 -12.42 3.92
C VAL A 60 0.50 -11.19 3.97
N ASP A 61 1.65 -11.31 3.33
CA ASP A 61 2.57 -10.20 3.10
C ASP A 61 2.25 -9.57 1.74
N ILE A 62 1.99 -8.26 1.74
CA ILE A 62 1.73 -7.48 0.54
C ILE A 62 2.87 -6.49 0.37
N SER A 63 3.58 -6.59 -0.75
CA SER A 63 4.72 -5.73 -1.07
C SER A 63 4.40 -4.79 -2.22
N VAL A 64 4.69 -3.50 -2.03
CA VAL A 64 4.55 -2.47 -3.07
C VAL A 64 5.90 -1.79 -3.26
N LYS A 65 6.32 -1.67 -4.52
CA LYS A 65 7.51 -0.92 -4.93
C LYS A 65 7.15 0.56 -5.09
N PHE A 66 8.00 1.41 -4.52
CA PHE A 66 7.89 2.86 -4.56
C PHE A 66 9.09 3.49 -5.23
N HIS A 67 8.86 4.63 -5.88
CA HIS A 67 9.90 5.53 -6.34
C HIS A 67 9.73 6.88 -5.65
N ALA A 68 10.73 7.31 -4.87
CA ALA A 68 10.72 8.58 -4.17
C ALA A 68 10.80 9.76 -5.15
N PRO A 69 10.13 10.89 -4.88
CA PRO A 69 10.28 12.10 -5.68
C PRO A 69 11.70 12.70 -5.54
N LYS A 70 12.01 13.68 -6.39
CA LYS A 70 13.29 14.41 -6.37
C LYS A 70 13.35 15.51 -5.30
N HIS A 71 12.20 15.88 -4.75
CA HIS A 71 12.09 16.98 -3.77
C HIS A 71 11.91 16.42 -2.36
N PRO A 72 12.62 16.97 -1.36
CA PRO A 72 12.41 16.60 0.05
C PRO A 72 10.99 16.90 0.52
N GLY A 73 10.54 16.14 1.53
CA GLY A 73 9.22 16.32 2.14
C GLY A 73 8.59 15.00 2.60
N SER A 74 7.42 15.11 3.21
CA SER A 74 6.65 13.96 3.65
C SER A 74 5.94 13.31 2.47
N CYS A 75 6.13 12.00 2.30
CA CYS A 75 5.42 11.22 1.31
C CYS A 75 4.47 10.25 2.01
N ARG A 76 3.16 10.54 1.95
CA ARG A 76 2.10 9.64 2.41
C ARG A 76 1.29 9.13 1.22
N ILE A 77 1.12 7.82 1.14
CA ILE A 77 0.22 7.17 0.20
C ILE A 77 -0.69 6.21 0.98
N ASP A 78 -1.97 6.16 0.60
CA ASP A 78 -3.01 5.36 1.23
C ASP A 78 -3.61 4.35 0.22
N TRP A 79 -4.04 3.20 0.73
CA TRP A 79 -4.64 2.11 -0.03
C TRP A 79 -5.86 1.51 0.65
N LYS A 80 -6.77 0.97 -0.16
CA LYS A 80 -7.93 0.18 0.29
C LYS A 80 -7.97 -1.17 -0.41
N MET A 81 -8.56 -2.16 0.24
CA MET A 81 -8.82 -3.44 -0.40
C MET A 81 -10.07 -3.38 -1.28
N VAL A 82 -9.94 -3.87 -2.50
CA VAL A 82 -11.00 -3.96 -3.50
C VAL A 82 -11.08 -5.36 -4.09
N ASP A 83 -12.20 -5.69 -4.72
CA ASP A 83 -12.30 -6.86 -5.59
C ASP A 83 -11.70 -6.59 -6.99
N GLU A 84 -11.82 -7.58 -7.88
CA GLU A 84 -11.38 -7.48 -9.26
C GLU A 84 -11.98 -6.28 -10.00
N LYS A 85 -13.26 -5.99 -9.77
CA LYS A 85 -14.02 -4.88 -10.38
C LYS A 85 -13.76 -3.53 -9.71
N GLY A 86 -12.93 -3.48 -8.66
CA GLY A 86 -12.60 -2.25 -7.95
C GLY A 86 -13.61 -1.86 -6.88
N LYS A 87 -14.59 -2.71 -6.55
CA LYS A 87 -15.53 -2.46 -5.46
C LYS A 87 -14.81 -2.58 -4.12
N LEU A 88 -15.02 -1.59 -3.24
CA LEU A 88 -14.47 -1.61 -1.87
C LEU A 88 -15.06 -2.77 -1.07
N LEU A 89 -14.19 -3.49 -0.36
CA LEU A 89 -14.58 -4.66 0.44
C LEU A 89 -14.68 -4.37 1.93
N PHE A 90 -13.87 -3.43 2.41
CA PHE A 90 -13.87 -2.97 3.80
C PHE A 90 -13.96 -1.45 3.84
N PRO A 91 -15.09 -0.86 3.40
CA PRO A 91 -15.22 0.59 3.30
C PRO A 91 -14.97 1.29 4.64
N ASN A 92 -15.47 0.70 5.74
CA ASN A 92 -15.44 1.27 7.09
C ASN A 92 -14.14 1.02 7.87
N LEU A 93 -13.28 0.10 7.41
CA LEU A 93 -11.99 -0.16 8.06
C LEU A 93 -10.94 0.82 7.56
N GLN A 94 -10.01 1.24 8.42
CA GLN A 94 -8.86 1.99 7.97
C GLN A 94 -8.07 1.20 6.93
N GLY A 95 -7.63 1.89 5.88
CA GLY A 95 -6.79 1.31 4.84
C GLY A 95 -5.36 1.07 5.31
N LEU A 96 -4.56 0.49 4.43
CA LEU A 96 -3.11 0.48 4.61
C LEU A 96 -2.55 1.82 4.15
N TYR A 97 -1.46 2.26 4.77
CA TYR A 97 -0.75 3.45 4.36
C TYR A 97 0.75 3.27 4.51
N MET A 98 1.48 4.15 3.85
CA MET A 98 2.93 4.29 3.93
C MET A 98 3.21 5.76 4.12
N ILE A 99 4.05 6.09 5.09
CA ILE A 99 4.58 7.42 5.29
C ILE A 99 6.09 7.34 5.44
N VAL A 100 6.81 8.13 4.65
CA VAL A 100 8.27 8.26 4.69
C VAL A 100 8.66 9.72 4.59
N GLN A 101 9.86 10.05 5.04
CA GLN A 101 10.44 11.39 4.88
C GLN A 101 11.47 11.36 3.76
N ILE A 102 11.24 12.14 2.71
CA ILE A 102 12.19 12.28 1.62
C ILE A 102 13.23 13.30 2.03
N ILE A 103 14.49 12.87 2.03
CA ILE A 103 15.68 13.67 2.33
C ILE A 103 16.53 13.84 1.07
N LYS A 104 17.39 14.86 1.07
CA LYS A 104 18.36 15.06 -0.02
C LYS A 104 19.34 13.89 -0.14
#